data_AF-A0A3S4S516-F1
#
_entry.id   AF-A0A3S4S516-F1
#
_cell.length_a   1.000
_cell.length_b   1.000
_cell.length_c   1.000
_cell.angle_alpha   90.00
_cell.angle_beta   90.00
_cell.angle_gamma   90.00
#
_symmetry.space_group_name_H-M   'P 1'
#
loop_
_entity.id
_entity.type
_entity.pdbx_description
1 polymer ?
#
loop_
_entity_poly.entity_id
_entity_poly.type
_entity_poly.pdbx_seq_one_letter_code
_entity_poly.pdbx_strand_id
1 'polypeptide(L)'
;MATTDKLVVSPAELDSVAWQFLRSDLTGETYAQWPIDRRLDAFLLHHGYRKLHDDGSAYNALLDRVMANIGTAVRIGVLSPPRRDHVS
;
A
#
# COMPACT_ATOMS: atom_id res chain seq x y z
N MET A 1 35.16 7.99 3.09
CA MET A 1 33.99 7.25 3.60
C MET A 1 32.75 7.94 3.05
N ALA A 2 32.14 7.40 2.00
CA ALA A 2 30.92 7.94 1.42
C ALA A 2 29.76 7.06 1.87
N THR A 3 29.04 7.49 2.91
CA THR A 3 27.75 6.93 3.28
C THR A 3 26.73 7.49 2.30
N THR A 4 26.72 6.96 1.08
CA THR A 4 25.66 7.21 0.11
C THR A 4 24.36 6.63 0.66
N ASP A 5 23.46 7.51 1.08
CA ASP A 5 22.03 7.59 0.72
C ASP A 5 21.33 6.30 0.30
N LYS A 6 21.58 5.19 0.99
CA LYS A 6 20.65 4.07 1.04
C LYS A 6 19.75 4.39 2.22
N LEU A 7 18.71 5.19 1.97
CA LEU A 7 17.54 5.24 2.83
C LEU A 7 17.00 3.80 2.88
N VAL A 8 17.55 2.98 3.77
CA VAL A 8 17.02 1.67 4.10
C VAL A 8 15.72 2.00 4.82
N VAL A 9 14.64 2.12 4.06
CA VAL A 9 13.30 2.25 4.63
C VAL A 9 13.13 1.03 5.52
N SER A 10 13.07 1.27 6.82
CA SER A 10 13.02 0.20 7.79
C SER A 10 11.72 -0.59 7.60
N PRO A 11 11.69 -1.89 7.94
CA PRO A 11 10.45 -2.67 7.85
C PRO A 11 9.26 -2.03 8.58
N ALA A 12 9.53 -1.30 9.67
CA ALA A 12 8.52 -0.58 10.43
C ALA A 12 7.97 0.66 9.68
N GLU A 13 8.82 1.39 8.96
CA GLU A 13 8.39 2.51 8.11
C GLU A 13 7.56 2.00 6.93
N LEU A 14 7.98 0.90 6.29
CA LEU A 14 7.19 0.26 5.24
C LEU A 14 5.81 -0.20 5.74
N ASP A 15 5.75 -0.82 6.93
CA ASP A 15 4.47 -1.20 7.54
C ASP A 15 3.61 0.05 7.81
N SER A 16 4.18 1.13 8.33
CA SER A 16 3.45 2.39 8.55
C SER A 16 2.87 2.96 7.25
N VAL A 17 3.64 2.96 6.17
CA VAL A 17 3.18 3.41 4.85
C VAL A 17 2.10 2.46 4.30
N ALA A 18 2.27 1.16 4.46
CA ALA A 18 1.28 0.16 4.07
C ALA A 18 -0.05 0.37 4.80
N TRP A 19 -0.02 0.61 6.11
CA TRP A 19 -1.22 0.91 6.90
C TRP A 19 -1.90 2.21 6.49
N GLN A 20 -1.14 3.24 6.11
CA GLN A 20 -1.70 4.49 5.56
C GLN A 20 -2.39 4.24 4.22
N PHE A 21 -1.77 3.46 3.33
CA PHE A 21 -2.39 3.05 2.07
C PHE A 21 -3.70 2.29 2.31
N LEU A 22 -3.70 1.31 3.22
CA LEU A 22 -4.88 0.49 3.54
C LEU A 22 -6.03 1.27 4.17
N ARG A 23 -5.76 2.45 4.73
CA ARG A 23 -6.79 3.36 5.28
C ARG A 23 -7.23 4.43 4.28
N SER A 24 -6.57 4.51 3.13
CA SER A 24 -6.86 5.52 2.13
C SER A 24 -8.07 5.13 1.28
N ASP A 25 -8.73 6.14 0.71
CA ASP A 25 -9.86 5.95 -0.20
C ASP A 25 -9.52 5.12 -1.44
N LEU A 26 -8.22 5.01 -1.78
CA LEU A 26 -7.73 4.19 -2.89
C LEU A 26 -7.99 2.70 -2.69
N THR A 27 -8.19 2.25 -1.45
CA THR A 27 -8.60 0.86 -1.18
C THR A 27 -10.11 0.65 -1.21
N GLY A 28 -10.87 1.73 -1.40
CA GLY A 28 -12.33 1.70 -1.52
C GLY A 28 -12.85 1.19 -2.86
N GLU A 29 -14.18 1.03 -2.90
CA GLU A 29 -14.93 0.47 -4.04
C GLU A 29 -14.75 1.27 -5.34
N THR A 30 -14.61 2.60 -5.24
CA THR A 30 -14.36 3.50 -6.37
C THR A 30 -13.14 3.11 -7.20
N TYR A 31 -12.12 2.55 -6.55
CA TYR A 31 -10.88 2.12 -7.19
C TYR A 31 -10.80 0.59 -7.29
N ALA A 32 -11.86 -0.16 -6.93
CA ALA A 32 -11.89 -1.63 -6.95
C ALA A 32 -11.48 -2.24 -8.31
N GLN A 33 -11.78 -1.52 -9.40
CA GLN A 33 -11.42 -1.86 -10.78
C GLN A 33 -9.92 -1.76 -11.10
N TRP A 34 -9.13 -1.04 -10.29
CA TRP A 34 -7.69 -0.93 -10.50
C TRP A 34 -6.95 -2.05 -9.77
N PRO A 35 -5.88 -2.61 -10.36
CA PRO A 35 -5.01 -3.52 -9.62
C PRO A 35 -4.36 -2.80 -8.44
N ILE A 36 -3.96 -3.56 -7.42
CA ILE A 36 -3.43 -2.98 -6.17
C ILE A 36 -2.15 -2.18 -6.40
N ASP A 37 -1.30 -2.63 -7.33
CA ASP A 37 -0.05 -1.95 -7.71
C ASP A 37 -0.35 -0.55 -8.23
N ARG A 38 -1.33 -0.42 -9.13
CA ARG A 38 -1.74 0.87 -9.70
C ARG A 38 -2.35 1.81 -8.66
N ARG A 39 -3.06 1.27 -7.66
CA ARG A 39 -3.58 2.08 -6.54
C ARG A 39 -2.44 2.54 -5.64
N LEU A 40 -1.46 1.67 -5.41
CA LEU A 40 -0.28 1.98 -4.62
C LEU A 40 0.57 3.04 -5.31
N ASP A 41 0.75 2.97 -6.64
CA ASP A 41 1.43 4.00 -7.43
C ASP A 41 0.77 5.36 -7.26
N ALA A 42 -0.56 5.41 -7.42
CA ALA A 42 -1.33 6.64 -7.24
C ALA A 42 -1.18 7.20 -5.82
N PHE A 43 -1.19 6.33 -4.80
CA PHE A 43 -0.96 6.72 -3.42
C PHE A 43 0.44 7.32 -3.22
N LEU A 44 1.49 6.64 -3.69
CA LEU A 44 2.87 7.09 -3.54
C LEU A 44 3.11 8.43 -4.25
N LEU A 45 2.55 8.60 -5.44
CA LEU A 45 2.64 9.85 -6.19
C LEU A 45 1.87 10.98 -5.50
N HIS A 46 0.67 10.70 -4.97
CA HIS A 46 -0.16 11.70 -4.31
C HIS A 46 0.44 12.18 -2.98
N HIS A 47 1.05 11.27 -2.21
CA HIS A 47 1.66 11.57 -0.91
C HIS A 47 3.15 11.97 -0.99
N GLY A 48 3.73 12.05 -2.20
CA GLY A 48 5.10 12.52 -2.41
C GLY A 48 6.20 11.49 -2.14
N TYR A 49 5.86 10.21 -2.03
CA TYR A 49 6.80 9.10 -1.83
C TYR A 49 7.53 8.68 -3.11
N ARG A 50 8.01 9.64 -3.91
CA ARG A 50 8.69 9.39 -5.19
C ARG A 50 9.91 8.49 -5.06
N LYS A 51 10.73 8.67 -4.02
CA LYS A 51 11.90 7.80 -3.80
C LYS A 51 11.52 6.32 -3.61
N LEU A 52 10.37 6.06 -2.99
CA LEU A 52 9.90 4.69 -2.73
C LEU A 52 9.25 4.08 -3.97
N HIS A 53 8.61 4.91 -4.79
CA HIS A 53 8.10 4.51 -6.11
C HIS A 53 9.23 4.23 -7.12
N ASP A 54 10.28 5.05 -7.12
CA ASP A 54 11.39 4.94 -8.08
C ASP A 54 12.38 3.82 -7.71
N ASP A 55 12.43 3.41 -6.43
CA ASP A 55 13.20 2.25 -5.98
C ASP A 55 12.34 0.98 -6.05
N GLY A 56 12.52 0.19 -7.12
CA GLY A 56 11.78 -1.06 -7.33
C GLY A 56 11.95 -2.10 -6.21
N SER A 57 13.05 -2.10 -5.46
CA SER A 57 13.19 -2.99 -4.30
C SER A 57 12.36 -2.51 -3.12
N ALA A 58 12.34 -1.20 -2.85
CA ALA A 58 11.54 -0.61 -1.78
C ALA A 58 10.04 -0.71 -2.11
N TYR A 59 9.68 -0.51 -3.37
CA TYR A 59 8.33 -0.70 -3.87
C TYR A 59 7.83 -2.13 -3.65
N ASN A 60 8.59 -3.14 -4.09
CA ASN A 60 8.23 -4.54 -3.91
C ASN A 60 8.11 -4.90 -2.42
N ALA A 61 9.04 -4.42 -1.59
CA ALA A 61 8.96 -4.63 -0.15
C ALA A 61 7.72 -3.98 0.48
N LEU A 62 7.32 -2.79 0.03
CA LEU A 62 6.08 -2.14 0.46
C LEU A 62 4.85 -2.94 0.02
N LEU A 63 4.83 -3.40 -1.24
CA LEU A 63 3.73 -4.20 -1.78
C LEU A 63 3.55 -5.49 -0.97
N ASP A 64 4.63 -6.17 -0.63
CA ASP A 64 4.60 -7.36 0.24
C ASP A 64 3.98 -7.03 1.62
N ARG A 65 4.32 -5.87 2.20
CA ARG A 65 3.71 -5.41 3.47
C ARG A 65 2.23 -5.09 3.32
N VAL A 66 1.83 -4.44 2.23
CA VAL A 66 0.42 -4.20 1.93
C VAL A 66 -0.33 -5.54 1.88
N MET A 67 0.15 -6.49 1.09
CA MET A 67 -0.49 -7.80 0.92
C MET A 67 -0.56 -8.59 2.24
N ALA A 68 0.50 -8.57 3.04
CA ALA A 68 0.52 -9.21 4.35
C ALA A 68 -0.48 -8.59 5.34
N ASN A 69 -0.72 -7.27 5.25
CA ASN A 69 -1.60 -6.55 6.16
C ASN A 69 -3.07 -6.51 5.69
N ILE A 70 -3.40 -6.81 4.42
CA ILE A 70 -4.80 -6.81 3.92
C ILE A 70 -5.71 -7.71 4.77
N GLY A 71 -5.28 -8.95 5.05
CA GLY A 71 -6.08 -9.89 5.84
C GLY A 71 -6.37 -9.37 7.24
N THR A 72 -5.37 -8.77 7.88
CA THR A 72 -5.52 -8.12 9.19
C THR A 72 -6.43 -6.90 9.09
N ALA A 73 -6.26 -6.05 8.08
CA ALA A 73 -7.05 -4.85 7.87
C ALA A 73 -8.54 -5.15 7.64
N VAL A 74 -8.87 -6.22 6.90
CA VAL A 74 -10.25 -6.70 6.79
C VAL A 74 -10.78 -7.20 8.13
N ARG A 75 -9.98 -8.00 8.87
CA ARG A 75 -10.39 -8.57 10.16
C ARG A 75 -10.70 -7.50 11.22
N ILE A 76 -9.97 -6.39 11.22
CA ILE A 76 -10.18 -5.28 12.17
C ILE A 76 -11.14 -4.21 11.64
N GLY A 77 -11.71 -4.38 10.44
CA GLY A 77 -12.67 -3.44 9.85
C GLY A 77 -12.06 -2.15 9.28
N VAL A 78 -10.73 -2.11 9.06
CA VAL A 78 -10.05 -1.01 8.35
C VAL A 78 -10.38 -1.05 6.86
N LEU A 79 -10.46 -2.25 6.28
CA LEU A 79 -10.93 -2.46 4.92
C LEU A 79 -12.36 -3.01 4.96
N SER A 80 -13.25 -2.39 4.20
CA SER A 80 -14.54 -2.98 3.91
C SER A 80 -14.34 -4.23 3.03
N PRO A 81 -14.93 -5.38 3.38
CA PRO A 81 -14.89 -6.53 2.48
C PRO A 81 -15.56 -6.15 1.15
N PRO A 82 -15.06 -6.66 0.02
CA PRO A 82 -15.72 -6.43 -1.26
C PRO A 82 -17.18 -6.85 -1.13
N ARG A 83 -18.09 -5.95 -1.51
CA ARG A 83 -19.54 -6.18 -1.44
C ARG A 83 -19.82 -7.46 -2.22
N ARG A 84 -20.27 -8.51 -1.52
CA ARG A 84 -20.83 -9.70 -2.18
C ARG A 84 -22.19 -9.26 -2.69
N ASP A 85 -22.25 -8.83 -3.94
CA ASP A 85 -23.52 -8.61 -4.60
C ASP A 85 -24.28 -9.93 -4.57
N HIS A 86 -25.34 -9.96 -3.77
CA HIS A 86 -26.29 -11.06 -3.72
C HIS A 86 -26.99 -11.11 -5.07
N VAL A 87 -26.52 -11.96 -5.98
CA VAL A 87 -27.33 -12.41 -7.11
C VAL A 87 -28.38 -13.35 -6.52
N SER A 88 -29.60 -12.83 -6.34
CA SER A 88 -30.79 -13.64 -6.06
C SER A 88 -31.33 -14.26 -7.35
#